data_AF-A0A059WQ95-F1
#
_entry.id   AF-A0A059WQ95-F1
#
_cell.length_a   1.000
_cell.length_b   1.000
_cell.length_c   1.000
_cell.angle_alpha   90.00
_cell.angle_beta   90.00
_cell.angle_gamma   90.00
#
_symmetry.space_group_name_H-M   'P 1'
#
loop_
_entity.id
_entity.type
_entity.pdbx_description
1 polymer ?
#
loop_
_entity_poly.entity_id
_entity_poly.type
_entity_poly.pdbx_seq_one_letter_code
_entity_poly.pdbx_strand_id
1 'polypeptide(L)'
;MADFEWSKLAFGSKKPLNELQAIFVAAPREISAERFRQLVAANLPKSNMIIGIAKEDFVRGFEGQPQFRTLKLRDIQPIIDRVNRNASVKHKIYTMEYAGADLVHILEKCRFKKVILINGSWLYAFHVTKPYYVLSEKAIPHELVSPFTDEAEAMDYDKRLRSRIHNAIPLPKPGELLTDAQMMQSAETAGKRSYDYNFQTGLVLGKRASGKKPGYHFLAAMHNKIVPYETYAMHHGAARERNFSPPHDLNHYD
;
A
#
# COMPACT_ATOMS: atom_id res chain seq x y z
N MET A 1 5.38 20.91 -5.73
CA MET A 1 3.99 20.95 -5.24
C MET A 1 3.13 20.18 -6.22
N ALA A 2 2.07 19.53 -5.76
CA ALA A 2 1.17 18.79 -6.65
C ALA A 2 0.35 19.74 -7.52
N ASP A 3 -0.02 19.30 -8.73
CA ASP A 3 -0.84 20.08 -9.67
C ASP A 3 -2.28 20.27 -9.14
N PHE A 4 -2.80 19.22 -8.49
CA PHE A 4 -4.12 19.20 -7.89
C PHE A 4 -4.04 18.85 -6.40
N GLU A 5 -4.90 19.47 -5.61
CA GLU A 5 -5.16 19.08 -4.23
C GLU A 5 -6.64 18.75 -4.08
N TRP A 6 -6.93 17.55 -3.57
CA TRP A 6 -8.31 17.11 -3.40
C TRP A 6 -9.11 18.03 -2.48
N SER A 7 -8.50 18.61 -1.43
CA SER A 7 -9.19 19.55 -0.54
C SER A 7 -9.77 20.77 -1.27
N LYS A 8 -9.08 21.26 -2.30
CA LYS A 8 -9.54 22.38 -3.14
C LYS A 8 -10.59 21.90 -4.14
N LEU A 9 -10.33 20.74 -4.76
CA LEU A 9 -11.25 20.16 -5.73
C LEU A 9 -12.57 19.76 -5.06
N ALA A 10 -12.58 19.18 -3.87
CA ALA A 10 -13.74 18.60 -3.18
C ALA A 10 -14.94 19.55 -3.13
N PHE A 11 -14.69 20.83 -2.85
CA PHE A 11 -15.71 21.89 -2.80
C PHE A 11 -15.76 22.76 -4.07
N GLY A 12 -14.78 22.60 -4.97
CA GLY A 12 -14.70 23.31 -6.24
C GLY A 12 -15.25 22.53 -7.44
N SER A 13 -15.04 23.09 -8.63
CA SER A 13 -15.37 22.41 -9.88
C SER A 13 -14.42 21.23 -10.14
N LYS A 14 -14.98 20.09 -10.54
CA LYS A 14 -14.21 18.91 -10.96
C LYS A 14 -13.84 18.95 -12.45
N LYS A 15 -14.28 19.98 -13.15
CA LYS A 15 -14.07 20.18 -14.60
C LYS A 15 -12.58 20.09 -15.00
N PRO A 16 -11.63 20.76 -14.32
CA PRO A 16 -10.22 20.73 -14.71
C PRO A 16 -9.62 19.32 -14.71
N LEU A 17 -10.11 18.44 -13.84
CA LEU A 17 -9.66 17.06 -13.74
C LEU A 17 -10.41 16.15 -14.71
N ASN A 18 -11.74 16.33 -14.83
CA ASN A 18 -12.58 15.50 -15.70
C ASN A 18 -12.30 15.73 -17.20
N GLU A 19 -11.94 16.94 -17.61
CA GLU A 19 -11.62 17.25 -19.00
C GLU A 19 -10.32 16.58 -19.48
N LEU A 20 -9.42 16.20 -18.56
CA LEU A 20 -8.20 15.49 -18.91
C LEU A 20 -8.45 14.09 -19.47
N GLN A 21 -9.62 13.50 -19.17
CA GLN A 21 -9.97 12.10 -19.50
C GLN A 21 -8.83 11.14 -19.13
N ALA A 22 -8.23 11.39 -17.97
CA ALA A 22 -6.97 10.79 -17.59
C ALA A 22 -7.12 9.33 -17.14
N ILE A 23 -6.02 8.60 -17.23
CA ILE A 23 -5.80 7.36 -16.48
C ILE A 23 -5.32 7.76 -15.08
N PHE A 24 -6.06 7.37 -14.05
CA PHE A 24 -5.70 7.66 -12.67
C PHE A 24 -4.90 6.51 -12.06
N VAL A 25 -3.71 6.79 -11.55
CA VAL A 25 -2.89 5.82 -10.81
C VAL A 25 -3.10 6.09 -9.32
N ALA A 26 -3.92 5.26 -8.69
CA ALA A 26 -4.16 5.27 -7.25
C ALA A 26 -3.04 4.48 -6.55
N ALA A 27 -1.95 5.20 -6.24
CA ALA A 27 -0.74 4.65 -5.62
C ALA A 27 -0.50 5.25 -4.22
N PRO A 28 -1.37 4.96 -3.23
CA PRO A 28 -1.09 5.40 -1.88
C PRO A 28 0.14 4.69 -1.29
N ARG A 29 0.64 3.58 -1.86
CA ARG A 29 1.95 3.00 -1.47
C ARG A 29 3.10 3.45 -2.37
N GLU A 30 4.32 3.28 -1.88
CA GLU A 30 5.56 3.44 -2.63
C GLU A 30 5.65 2.48 -3.83
N ILE A 31 6.08 2.99 -4.97
CA ILE A 31 6.45 2.24 -6.17
C ILE A 31 7.88 2.60 -6.56
N SER A 32 8.60 1.66 -7.16
CA SER A 32 9.96 1.96 -7.61
C SER A 32 9.96 2.96 -8.76
N ALA A 33 11.06 3.72 -8.88
CA ALA A 33 11.25 4.65 -9.98
C ALA A 33 11.20 3.94 -11.35
N GLU A 34 11.71 2.71 -11.43
CA GLU A 34 11.69 1.92 -12.65
C GLU A 34 10.28 1.40 -12.96
N ARG A 35 9.54 0.93 -11.95
CA ARG A 35 8.13 0.56 -12.12
C ARG A 35 7.29 1.76 -12.57
N PHE A 36 7.54 2.94 -12.00
CA PHE A 36 6.88 4.16 -12.45
C PHE A 36 7.15 4.47 -13.92
N ARG A 37 8.39 4.28 -14.41
CA ARG A 37 8.71 4.42 -15.85
C ARG A 37 7.95 3.42 -16.71
N GLN A 38 7.83 2.17 -16.29
CA GLN A 38 7.03 1.17 -17.01
C GLN A 38 5.55 1.58 -17.11
N LEU A 39 4.97 2.07 -16.00
CA LEU A 39 3.58 2.55 -15.98
C LEU A 39 3.39 3.74 -16.92
N VAL A 40 4.33 4.69 -16.92
CA VAL A 40 4.31 5.85 -17.83
C VAL A 40 4.39 5.38 -19.29
N ALA A 41 5.34 4.52 -19.63
CA ALA A 41 5.52 4.03 -20.99
C ALA A 41 4.27 3.28 -21.51
N ALA A 42 3.63 2.48 -20.66
CA ALA A 42 2.45 1.69 -21.04
C ALA A 42 1.15 2.49 -21.17
N ASN A 43 1.03 3.63 -20.48
CA ASN A 43 -0.25 4.33 -20.32
C ASN A 43 -0.27 5.75 -20.89
N LEU A 44 0.84 6.49 -20.79
CA LEU A 44 0.90 7.87 -21.27
C LEU A 44 0.63 8.01 -22.78
N PRO A 45 1.03 7.08 -23.67
CA PRO A 45 0.63 7.16 -25.07
C PRO A 45 -0.89 7.11 -25.30
N LYS A 46 -1.67 6.59 -24.34
CA LYS A 46 -3.12 6.33 -24.47
C LYS A 46 -4.00 7.43 -23.90
N SER A 47 -3.51 8.20 -22.91
CA SER A 47 -4.19 9.35 -22.33
C SER A 47 -3.25 10.13 -21.40
N ASN A 48 -3.72 11.29 -20.93
CA ASN A 48 -3.11 11.95 -19.76
C ASN A 48 -3.11 11.01 -18.57
N MET A 49 -2.16 11.20 -17.67
CA MET A 49 -2.07 10.43 -16.42
C MET A 49 -2.24 11.36 -15.23
N ILE A 50 -2.94 10.91 -14.20
CA ILE A 50 -2.97 11.55 -12.89
C ILE A 50 -2.37 10.56 -11.90
N ILE A 51 -1.31 10.98 -11.20
CA ILE A 51 -0.67 10.18 -10.16
C ILE A 51 -1.21 10.64 -8.81
N GLY A 52 -1.86 9.73 -8.11
CA GLY A 52 -2.29 9.95 -6.75
C GLY A 52 -1.12 9.97 -5.78
N ILE A 53 -1.01 11.03 -4.98
CA ILE A 53 -0.02 11.18 -3.91
C ILE A 53 -0.76 11.25 -2.58
N ALA A 54 -0.58 10.25 -1.73
CA ALA A 54 -1.18 10.23 -0.39
C ALA A 54 -0.49 11.25 0.53
N LYS A 55 -1.29 11.95 1.35
CA LYS A 55 -0.78 12.90 2.36
C LYS A 55 -0.10 12.19 3.52
N GLU A 56 -0.56 11.00 3.85
CA GLU A 56 -0.05 10.19 4.95
C GLU A 56 1.35 9.65 4.64
N ASP A 57 2.11 9.29 5.69
CA ASP A 57 3.42 8.64 5.52
C ASP A 57 3.34 7.13 5.28
N PHE A 58 2.22 6.54 5.67
CA PHE A 58 1.92 5.13 5.51
C PHE A 58 0.53 4.95 4.93
N VAL A 59 0.32 3.83 4.26
CA VAL A 59 -1.03 3.39 3.86
C VAL A 59 -1.90 3.33 5.12
N ARG A 60 -3.12 3.85 5.01
CA ARG A 60 -4.08 3.91 6.12
C ARG A 60 -4.31 2.51 6.71
N GLY A 61 -4.15 2.39 8.02
CA GLY A 61 -4.22 1.12 8.75
C GLY A 61 -2.87 0.43 8.97
N PHE A 62 -1.79 0.93 8.36
CA PHE A 62 -0.43 0.44 8.52
C PHE A 62 0.51 1.51 9.07
N GLU A 63 0.01 2.38 9.94
CA GLU A 63 0.78 3.46 10.53
C GLU A 63 2.04 2.93 11.24
N GLY A 64 3.20 3.50 10.89
CA GLY A 64 4.49 3.11 11.45
C GLY A 64 5.10 1.84 10.85
N GLN A 65 4.53 1.26 9.79
CA GLN A 65 5.01 0.03 9.16
C GLN A 65 5.81 0.33 7.87
N PRO A 66 7.16 0.26 7.87
CA PRO A 66 7.99 0.71 6.75
C PRO A 66 7.70 0.06 5.39
N GLN A 67 7.19 -1.16 5.38
CA GLN A 67 6.82 -1.92 4.19
C GLN A 67 5.54 -1.41 3.50
N PHE A 68 4.76 -0.56 4.18
CA PHE A 68 3.53 0.07 3.68
C PHE A 68 3.65 1.60 3.59
N ARG A 69 4.86 2.12 3.37
CA ARG A 69 5.07 3.56 3.18
C ARG A 69 4.40 4.06 1.92
N THR A 70 3.99 5.32 1.95
CA THR A 70 3.39 5.99 0.80
C THR A 70 4.42 6.48 -0.19
N LEU A 71 4.04 6.52 -1.47
CA LEU A 71 4.84 7.14 -2.53
C LEU A 71 5.01 8.63 -2.23
N LYS A 72 6.25 9.10 -2.21
CA LYS A 72 6.53 10.54 -2.08
C LYS A 72 6.75 11.15 -3.45
N LEU A 73 6.12 12.30 -3.68
CA LEU A 73 6.22 13.03 -4.95
C LEU A 73 7.68 13.27 -5.36
N ARG A 74 8.56 13.59 -4.40
CA ARG A 74 9.99 13.82 -4.64
C ARG A 74 10.71 12.64 -5.32
N ASP A 75 10.23 11.41 -5.11
CA ASP A 75 10.89 10.21 -5.63
C ASP A 75 10.60 10.00 -7.13
N ILE A 76 9.49 10.57 -7.63
CA ILE A 76 9.07 10.46 -9.04
C ILE A 76 9.03 11.78 -9.80
N GLN A 77 9.13 12.93 -9.10
CA GLN A 77 9.13 14.26 -9.71
C GLN A 77 10.17 14.39 -10.84
N PRO A 78 11.41 13.89 -10.73
CA PRO A 78 12.37 13.99 -11.82
C PRO A 78 11.91 13.28 -13.11
N ILE A 79 11.16 12.19 -12.97
CA ILE A 79 10.59 11.44 -14.11
C ILE A 79 9.44 12.24 -14.73
N ILE A 80 8.55 12.79 -13.90
CA ILE A 80 7.44 13.64 -14.34
C ILE A 80 7.98 14.85 -15.13
N ASP A 81 8.95 15.57 -14.57
CA ASP A 81 9.52 16.76 -15.18
C ASP A 81 10.14 16.45 -16.54
N ARG A 82 10.93 15.36 -16.62
CA ARG A 82 11.56 14.94 -17.88
C ARG A 82 10.53 14.64 -18.96
N VAL A 83 9.45 13.95 -18.60
CA VAL A 83 8.38 13.60 -19.53
C VAL A 83 7.59 14.84 -19.96
N ASN A 84 7.22 15.69 -19.01
CA ASN A 84 6.38 16.86 -19.29
C ASN A 84 7.12 17.95 -20.08
N ARG A 85 8.44 18.11 -19.89
CA ARG A 85 9.28 19.03 -20.67
C ARG A 85 9.47 18.59 -22.12
N ASN A 86 9.31 17.30 -22.41
CA ASN A 86 9.42 16.82 -23.78
C ASN A 86 8.21 17.29 -24.60
N ALA A 87 8.46 18.19 -25.55
CA ALA A 87 7.45 18.75 -26.44
C ALA A 87 6.84 17.71 -27.40
N SER A 88 7.56 16.61 -27.69
CA SER A 88 7.05 15.54 -28.56
C SER A 88 6.01 14.65 -27.88
N VAL A 89 5.85 14.75 -26.56
CA VAL A 89 4.90 13.94 -25.80
C VAL A 89 3.54 14.64 -25.78
N LYS A 90 2.56 14.02 -26.46
CA LYS A 90 1.19 14.51 -26.61
C LYS A 90 0.44 14.63 -25.28
N HIS A 91 0.53 13.62 -24.43
CA HIS A 91 -0.17 13.57 -23.15
C HIS A 91 0.77 13.91 -22.00
N LYS A 92 0.24 14.47 -20.91
CA LYS A 92 1.04 14.91 -19.76
C LYS A 92 0.71 14.09 -18.51
N ILE A 93 1.67 14.11 -17.59
CA ILE A 93 1.51 13.53 -16.26
C ILE A 93 1.18 14.67 -15.30
N TYR A 94 0.07 14.52 -14.59
CA TYR A 94 -0.34 15.39 -13.51
C TYR A 94 -0.28 14.63 -12.19
N THR A 95 -0.27 15.35 -11.09
CA THR A 95 -0.30 14.79 -9.74
C THR A 95 -1.52 15.32 -8.98
N MET A 96 -2.09 14.47 -8.13
CA MET A 96 -3.16 14.86 -7.23
C MET A 96 -2.83 14.41 -5.82
N GLU A 97 -2.73 15.37 -4.91
CA GLU A 97 -2.55 15.10 -3.48
C GLU A 97 -3.89 14.91 -2.78
N TYR A 98 -4.03 13.86 -1.97
CA TYR A 98 -5.27 13.52 -1.25
C TYR A 98 -4.99 12.69 0.00
N ALA A 99 -5.93 12.68 0.96
CA ALA A 99 -5.88 11.73 2.07
C ALA A 99 -6.40 10.37 1.61
N GLY A 100 -5.84 9.26 2.08
CA GLY A 100 -6.25 7.92 1.66
C GLY A 100 -7.75 7.64 1.87
N ALA A 101 -8.34 8.24 2.91
CA ALA A 101 -9.79 8.17 3.17
C ALA A 101 -10.67 8.78 2.07
N ASP A 102 -10.14 9.74 1.30
CA ASP A 102 -10.86 10.46 0.26
C ASP A 102 -10.95 9.70 -1.07
N LEU A 103 -10.23 8.58 -1.22
CA LEU A 103 -10.18 7.81 -2.47
C LEU A 103 -11.59 7.46 -2.97
N VAL A 104 -12.48 7.04 -2.07
CA VAL A 104 -13.88 6.72 -2.42
C VAL A 104 -14.58 7.92 -3.08
N HIS A 105 -14.41 9.12 -2.52
CA HIS A 105 -15.06 10.33 -3.02
C HIS A 105 -14.43 10.83 -4.32
N ILE A 106 -13.13 10.62 -4.49
CA ILE A 106 -12.43 10.92 -5.74
C ILE A 106 -13.01 10.06 -6.87
N LEU A 107 -13.11 8.75 -6.67
CA LEU A 107 -13.64 7.82 -7.66
C LEU A 107 -15.14 8.06 -7.93
N GLU A 108 -15.89 8.44 -6.90
CA GLU A 108 -17.31 8.74 -6.97
C GLU A 108 -17.58 10.03 -7.76
N LYS A 109 -16.82 11.09 -7.52
CA LYS A 109 -17.11 12.44 -8.06
C LYS A 109 -16.34 12.77 -9.34
N CYS A 110 -15.23 12.10 -9.61
CA CYS A 110 -14.43 12.33 -10.80
C CYS A 110 -14.77 11.34 -11.92
N ARG A 111 -14.34 11.68 -13.14
CA ARG A 111 -14.45 10.84 -14.33
C ARG A 111 -13.05 10.49 -14.80
N PHE A 112 -12.70 9.21 -14.70
CA PHE A 112 -11.44 8.65 -15.17
C PHE A 112 -11.70 7.67 -16.30
N LYS A 113 -10.80 7.63 -17.28
CA LYS A 113 -10.87 6.68 -18.40
C LYS A 113 -10.54 5.25 -17.95
N LYS A 114 -9.62 5.14 -16.98
CA LYS A 114 -9.18 3.90 -16.35
C LYS A 114 -8.56 4.24 -14.99
N VAL A 115 -8.62 3.31 -14.04
CA VAL A 115 -7.93 3.41 -12.75
C VAL A 115 -6.90 2.28 -12.62
N ILE A 116 -5.67 2.63 -12.28
CA ILE A 116 -4.59 1.67 -11.99
C ILE A 116 -4.38 1.67 -10.49
N LEU A 117 -4.44 0.50 -9.88
CA LEU A 117 -4.33 0.27 -8.45
C LEU A 117 -3.03 -0.48 -8.17
N ILE A 118 -2.29 -0.09 -7.14
CA ILE A 118 -1.02 -0.75 -6.79
C ILE A 118 -1.24 -1.73 -5.63
N ASN A 119 -0.89 -3.01 -5.79
CA ASN A 119 -1.06 -4.01 -4.74
C ASN A 119 -0.41 -3.60 -3.40
N GLY A 120 -1.11 -3.85 -2.29
CA GLY A 120 -0.66 -3.45 -0.93
C GLY A 120 -0.86 -1.97 -0.62
N SER A 121 -1.76 -1.29 -1.35
CA SER A 121 -2.13 0.11 -1.15
C SER A 121 -3.30 0.33 -0.19
N TRP A 122 -3.79 -0.72 0.46
CA TRP A 122 -4.96 -0.68 1.32
C TRP A 122 -4.87 -1.83 2.32
N LEU A 123 -5.58 -1.68 3.44
CA LEU A 123 -5.83 -2.74 4.39
C LEU A 123 -7.03 -3.58 3.91
N TYR A 124 -6.90 -4.91 3.99
CA TYR A 124 -7.82 -5.93 3.47
C TYR A 124 -7.75 -6.13 1.95
N ALA A 125 -8.52 -7.06 1.41
CA ALA A 125 -8.54 -7.28 -0.03
C ALA A 125 -9.28 -6.12 -0.72
N PHE A 126 -8.78 -5.60 -1.85
CA PHE A 126 -9.36 -4.41 -2.47
C PHE A 126 -10.85 -4.56 -2.78
N HIS A 127 -11.26 -5.75 -3.25
CA HIS A 127 -12.63 -6.02 -3.69
C HIS A 127 -13.68 -5.96 -2.56
N VAL A 128 -13.24 -5.95 -1.30
CA VAL A 128 -14.14 -5.78 -0.14
C VAL A 128 -14.21 -4.34 0.35
N THR A 129 -13.55 -3.40 -0.33
CA THR A 129 -13.48 -1.99 0.07
C THR A 129 -14.49 -1.12 -0.69
N LYS A 130 -14.93 -0.01 -0.08
CA LYS A 130 -15.85 0.96 -0.72
C LYS A 130 -15.35 1.47 -2.09
N PRO A 131 -14.05 1.83 -2.26
CA PRO A 131 -13.52 2.20 -3.58
C PRO A 131 -13.80 1.19 -4.69
N TYR A 132 -13.72 -0.11 -4.43
CA TYR A 132 -14.00 -1.15 -5.43
C TYR A 132 -15.46 -1.13 -5.89
N TYR A 133 -16.41 -1.00 -4.96
CA TYR A 133 -17.82 -0.92 -5.29
C TYR A 133 -18.13 0.30 -6.15
N VAL A 134 -17.52 1.46 -5.85
CA VAL A 134 -17.65 2.67 -6.69
C VAL A 134 -17.12 2.44 -8.11
N LEU A 135 -15.99 1.76 -8.27
CA LEU A 135 -15.45 1.43 -9.60
C LEU A 135 -16.39 0.50 -10.37
N SER A 136 -16.93 -0.50 -9.71
CA SER A 136 -17.84 -1.49 -10.29
C SER A 136 -19.17 -0.86 -10.71
N GLU A 137 -19.82 -0.11 -9.82
CA GLU A 137 -21.11 0.56 -10.07
C GLU A 137 -21.03 1.57 -11.21
N LYS A 138 -19.90 2.30 -11.31
CA LYS A 138 -19.67 3.27 -12.37
C LYS A 138 -19.08 2.66 -13.64
N ALA A 139 -18.87 1.35 -13.67
CA ALA A 139 -18.22 0.62 -14.75
C ALA A 139 -16.88 1.26 -15.19
N ILE A 140 -16.09 1.76 -14.23
CA ILE A 140 -14.78 2.35 -14.51
C ILE A 140 -13.77 1.20 -14.69
N PRO A 141 -13.13 1.07 -15.87
CA PRO A 141 -12.11 0.05 -16.08
C PRO A 141 -10.99 0.19 -15.05
N HIS A 142 -10.60 -0.90 -14.42
CA HIS A 142 -9.51 -0.89 -13.45
C HIS A 142 -8.64 -2.13 -13.53
N GLU A 143 -7.39 -1.98 -13.08
CA GLU A 143 -6.45 -3.09 -12.96
C GLU A 143 -5.59 -2.94 -11.69
N LEU A 144 -5.25 -4.07 -11.11
CA LEU A 144 -4.34 -4.22 -9.99
C LEU A 144 -2.96 -4.58 -10.55
N VAL A 145 -1.93 -3.84 -10.14
CA VAL A 145 -0.57 -4.02 -10.66
C VAL A 145 0.47 -4.04 -9.56
N SER A 146 1.58 -4.71 -9.87
CA SER A 146 2.75 -4.76 -9.00
C SER A 146 3.35 -3.37 -8.74
N PRO A 147 3.86 -3.10 -7.52
CA PRO A 147 4.74 -1.95 -7.24
C PRO A 147 6.18 -2.17 -7.73
N PHE A 148 6.51 -3.38 -8.19
CA PHE A 148 7.84 -3.78 -8.65
C PHE A 148 7.84 -4.08 -10.15
N THR A 149 9.01 -4.01 -10.78
CA THR A 149 9.21 -4.39 -12.19
C THR A 149 9.24 -5.90 -12.40
N ASP A 150 9.80 -6.61 -11.43
CA ASP A 150 10.04 -8.05 -11.47
C ASP A 150 10.23 -8.61 -10.05
N GLU A 151 10.35 -9.94 -9.97
CA GLU A 151 10.53 -10.69 -8.73
C GLU A 151 11.86 -10.35 -8.02
N ALA A 152 12.93 -10.08 -8.77
CA ALA A 152 14.22 -9.76 -8.19
C ALA A 152 14.16 -8.42 -7.44
N GLU A 153 13.51 -7.40 -8.02
CA GLU A 153 13.26 -6.13 -7.34
C GLU A 153 12.37 -6.32 -6.10
N ALA A 154 11.32 -7.16 -6.19
CA ALA A 154 10.45 -7.44 -5.07
C ALA A 154 11.22 -8.07 -3.89
N MET A 155 12.08 -9.05 -4.15
CA MET A 155 12.90 -9.70 -3.12
C MET A 155 13.97 -8.76 -2.53
N ASP A 156 14.57 -7.89 -3.36
CA ASP A 156 15.54 -6.89 -2.89
C ASP A 156 14.88 -5.84 -1.98
N TYR A 157 13.62 -5.48 -2.26
CA TYR A 157 12.84 -4.58 -1.41
C TYR A 157 12.71 -5.09 0.04
N ASP A 158 12.35 -6.38 0.24
CA ASP A 158 12.31 -7.00 1.57
C ASP A 158 13.68 -6.92 2.27
N LYS A 159 14.73 -7.37 1.58
CA LYS A 159 16.10 -7.39 2.13
C LYS A 159 16.54 -6.01 2.64
N ARG A 160 16.27 -4.95 1.87
CA ARG A 160 16.64 -3.58 2.23
C ARG A 160 15.82 -3.01 3.39
N LEU A 161 14.55 -3.41 3.52
CA LEU A 161 13.66 -2.89 4.55
C LEU A 161 13.74 -3.63 5.87
N ARG A 162 14.21 -4.89 5.89
CA ARG A 162 14.20 -5.74 7.07
C ARG A 162 14.75 -5.06 8.33
N SER A 163 15.90 -4.40 8.24
CA SER A 163 16.49 -3.67 9.38
C SER A 163 15.63 -2.48 9.82
N ARG A 164 15.07 -1.74 8.86
CA ARG A 164 14.18 -0.60 9.13
C ARG A 164 12.89 -1.04 9.81
N ILE A 165 12.30 -2.16 9.37
CA ILE A 165 11.10 -2.75 9.99
C ILE A 165 11.40 -3.16 11.43
N HIS A 166 12.51 -3.87 11.67
CA HIS A 166 12.90 -4.29 13.02
C HIS A 166 13.14 -3.10 13.96
N ASN A 167 13.70 -2.00 13.45
CA ASN A 167 13.95 -0.80 14.23
C ASN A 167 12.67 0.02 14.49
N ALA A 168 11.79 0.13 13.49
CA ALA A 168 10.54 0.87 13.61
C ALA A 168 9.50 0.15 14.48
N ILE A 169 9.58 -1.18 14.54
CA ILE A 169 8.62 -2.04 15.26
C ILE A 169 9.41 -2.85 16.30
N PRO A 170 9.86 -2.22 17.41
CA PRO A 170 10.65 -2.90 18.42
C PRO A 170 9.81 -3.94 19.14
N LEU A 171 10.47 -5.04 19.53
CA LEU A 171 9.87 -6.10 20.34
C LEU A 171 10.69 -6.28 21.62
N PRO A 172 10.10 -6.87 22.68
CA PRO A 172 10.81 -7.18 23.92
C PRO A 172 12.08 -7.99 23.67
N LYS A 173 13.05 -7.86 24.57
CA LYS A 173 14.28 -8.64 24.48
C LYS A 173 14.09 -10.01 25.12
N PRO A 174 14.75 -11.08 24.62
CA PRO A 174 14.75 -12.38 25.30
C PRO A 174 15.13 -12.25 26.78
N GLY A 175 14.33 -12.88 27.65
CA GLY A 175 14.48 -12.87 29.10
C GLY A 175 13.68 -11.79 29.84
N GLU A 176 13.18 -10.77 29.13
CA GLU A 176 12.35 -9.71 29.70
C GLU A 176 11.07 -10.30 30.34
N LEU A 177 10.75 -9.87 31.57
CA LEU A 177 9.58 -10.36 32.30
C LEU A 177 8.35 -9.53 31.93
N LEU A 178 7.36 -10.18 31.33
CA LEU A 178 6.13 -9.57 30.82
C LEU A 178 4.90 -10.14 31.51
N THR A 179 3.86 -9.32 31.67
CA THR A 179 2.52 -9.78 32.04
C THR A 179 1.79 -10.38 30.83
N ASP A 180 0.67 -11.07 31.08
CA ASP A 180 -0.21 -11.62 30.05
C ASP A 180 -0.63 -10.54 29.02
N ALA A 181 -1.01 -9.35 29.51
CA ALA A 181 -1.38 -8.22 28.65
C ALA A 181 -0.20 -7.73 27.79
N GLN A 182 1.01 -7.69 28.36
CA GLN A 182 2.22 -7.31 27.62
C GLN A 182 2.62 -8.36 26.58
N MET A 183 2.41 -9.65 26.87
CA MET A 183 2.59 -10.73 25.89
C MET A 183 1.62 -10.57 24.72
N MET A 184 0.32 -10.33 24.99
CA MET A 184 -0.67 -10.07 23.94
C MET A 184 -0.33 -8.84 23.09
N GLN A 185 0.05 -7.74 23.73
CA GLN A 185 0.47 -6.52 23.01
C GLN A 185 1.71 -6.77 22.13
N SER A 186 2.62 -7.63 22.60
CA SER A 186 3.81 -8.02 21.84
C SER A 186 3.47 -8.90 20.64
N ALA A 187 2.43 -9.74 20.73
CA ALA A 187 1.90 -10.49 19.58
C ALA A 187 1.34 -9.55 18.52
N GLU A 188 0.49 -8.59 18.91
CA GLU A 188 -0.03 -7.57 17.99
C GLU A 188 1.10 -6.77 17.33
N THR A 189 2.11 -6.38 18.12
CA THR A 189 3.28 -5.64 17.62
C THR A 189 4.11 -6.49 16.65
N ALA A 190 4.28 -7.79 16.93
CA ALA A 190 5.01 -8.69 16.05
C ALA A 190 4.29 -8.85 14.69
N GLY A 191 2.95 -8.91 14.70
CA GLY A 191 2.13 -8.99 13.50
C GLY A 191 2.37 -7.83 12.52
N LYS A 192 2.61 -6.61 13.03
CA LYS A 192 2.92 -5.42 12.21
C LYS A 192 4.19 -5.54 11.37
N ARG A 193 5.03 -6.56 11.60
CA ARG A 193 6.21 -6.84 10.77
C ARG A 193 5.87 -7.66 9.51
N SER A 194 4.65 -8.19 9.41
CA SER A 194 4.17 -8.94 8.25
C SER A 194 3.97 -8.05 7.03
N TYR A 195 4.20 -8.61 5.85
CA TYR A 195 3.90 -7.99 4.56
C TYR A 195 2.47 -8.31 4.08
N ASP A 196 1.73 -9.13 4.83
CA ASP A 196 0.33 -9.41 4.59
C ASP A 196 -0.51 -8.14 4.81
N TYR A 197 -1.08 -7.61 3.73
CA TYR A 197 -1.97 -6.45 3.79
C TYR A 197 -3.44 -6.84 3.95
N ASN A 198 -3.77 -8.14 3.99
CA ASN A 198 -5.08 -8.65 4.34
C ASN A 198 -5.18 -8.89 5.85
N PHE A 199 -4.27 -9.70 6.41
CA PHE A 199 -4.30 -10.10 7.81
C PHE A 199 -2.92 -10.23 8.44
N GLN A 200 -2.62 -9.35 9.38
CA GLN A 200 -1.37 -9.39 10.13
C GLN A 200 -1.54 -10.22 11.40
N THR A 201 -0.88 -11.37 11.44
CA THR A 201 -0.89 -12.26 12.61
C THR A 201 0.48 -12.31 13.23
N GLY A 202 0.56 -12.02 14.52
CA GLY A 202 1.78 -12.18 15.31
C GLY A 202 1.62 -13.24 16.39
N LEU A 203 2.74 -13.86 16.75
CA LEU A 203 2.84 -14.85 17.80
C LEU A 203 4.00 -14.48 18.71
N VAL A 204 3.83 -14.68 20.01
CA VAL A 204 4.91 -14.59 20.99
C VAL A 204 4.99 -15.87 21.79
N LEU A 205 6.21 -16.22 22.17
CA LEU A 205 6.50 -17.35 23.04
C LEU A 205 7.13 -16.82 24.32
N GLY A 206 6.62 -17.27 25.46
CA GLY A 206 7.17 -16.94 26.78
C GLY A 206 7.19 -18.15 27.70
N LYS A 207 8.17 -18.19 28.60
CA LYS A 207 8.26 -19.19 29.67
C LYS A 207 7.69 -18.60 30.94
N ARG A 208 6.70 -19.26 31.55
CA ARG A 208 6.12 -18.82 32.83
C ARG A 208 7.22 -18.61 33.88
N ALA A 209 7.22 -17.46 34.53
CA ALA A 209 8.18 -17.15 35.58
C ALA A 209 7.93 -18.04 36.81
N SER A 210 9.01 -18.60 37.37
CA SER A 210 8.96 -19.35 38.63
C SER A 210 9.21 -18.39 39.80
N GLY A 211 8.17 -18.07 40.58
CA GLY A 211 8.29 -17.21 41.75
C GLY A 211 6.98 -16.53 42.16
N LYS A 212 7.06 -15.58 43.11
CA LYS A 212 5.89 -14.85 43.65
C LYS A 212 5.31 -13.81 42.68
N LYS A 213 6.04 -13.43 41.63
CA LYS A 213 5.56 -12.46 40.63
C LYS A 213 4.95 -13.21 39.44
N PRO A 214 3.64 -13.05 39.15
CA PRO A 214 3.04 -13.63 37.96
C PRO A 214 3.63 -12.99 36.69
N GLY A 215 3.90 -13.79 35.66
CA GLY A 215 4.38 -13.31 34.37
C GLY A 215 5.09 -14.39 33.54
N TYR A 216 5.62 -13.96 32.40
CA TYR A 216 6.35 -14.78 31.44
C TYR A 216 7.67 -14.11 31.08
N HIS A 217 8.75 -14.87 31.09
CA HIS A 217 10.00 -14.47 30.44
C HIS A 217 9.82 -14.61 28.94
N PHE A 218 9.87 -13.50 28.22
CA PHE A 218 9.79 -13.46 26.77
C PHE A 218 10.93 -14.28 26.16
N LEU A 219 10.62 -15.14 25.18
CA LEU A 219 11.60 -15.97 24.48
C LEU A 219 11.77 -15.52 23.02
N ALA A 220 10.66 -15.44 22.29
CA ALA A 220 10.67 -15.16 20.87
C ALA A 220 9.35 -14.56 20.40
N ALA A 221 9.39 -13.94 19.23
CA ALA A 221 8.22 -13.46 18.53
C ALA A 221 8.33 -13.77 17.03
N MET A 222 7.20 -14.07 16.42
CA MET A 222 7.05 -14.38 15.00
C MET A 222 5.81 -13.70 14.43
N HIS A 223 5.68 -13.72 13.11
CA HIS A 223 4.50 -13.28 12.38
C HIS A 223 4.26 -14.20 11.19
N ASN A 224 3.06 -14.13 10.61
CA ASN A 224 2.77 -14.80 9.35
C ASN A 224 3.68 -14.25 8.24
N LYS A 225 4.34 -15.17 7.53
CA LYS A 225 5.19 -14.88 6.38
C LYS A 225 4.38 -15.06 5.12
N ILE A 226 4.60 -14.21 4.12
CA ILE A 226 4.09 -14.48 2.78
C ILE A 226 5.04 -15.45 2.06
N VAL A 227 4.47 -16.44 1.37
CA VAL A 227 5.20 -17.49 0.64
C VAL A 227 5.10 -17.25 -0.86
N PRO A 228 6.16 -17.51 -1.65
CA PRO A 228 7.50 -17.97 -1.27
C PRO A 228 8.41 -16.89 -0.66
N TYR A 229 8.04 -15.61 -0.73
CA TYR A 229 8.79 -14.51 -0.13
C TYR A 229 7.84 -13.38 0.28
N GLU A 230 8.26 -12.53 1.22
CA GLU A 230 7.42 -11.54 1.91
C GLU A 230 6.66 -10.59 0.97
N THR A 231 7.32 -10.16 -0.10
CA THR A 231 6.74 -9.24 -1.08
C THR A 231 5.94 -9.93 -2.18
N TYR A 232 5.72 -11.24 -2.13
CA TYR A 232 5.08 -12.00 -3.20
C TYR A 232 3.64 -11.55 -3.47
N ALA A 233 2.83 -11.39 -2.43
CA ALA A 233 1.46 -10.89 -2.56
C ALA A 233 1.42 -9.46 -3.11
N MET A 234 2.40 -8.61 -2.76
CA MET A 234 2.54 -7.29 -3.37
C MET A 234 2.92 -7.40 -4.85
N HIS A 235 3.79 -8.35 -5.23
CA HIS A 235 4.23 -8.49 -6.61
C HIS A 235 3.13 -9.05 -7.52
N HIS A 236 2.47 -10.14 -7.11
CA HIS A 236 1.51 -10.89 -7.93
C HIS A 236 0.03 -10.60 -7.62
N GLY A 237 -0.24 -9.83 -6.57
CA GLY A 237 -1.57 -9.65 -6.01
C GLY A 237 -1.94 -10.80 -5.08
N ALA A 238 -2.53 -10.46 -3.93
CA ALA A 238 -3.05 -11.44 -2.99
C ALA A 238 -4.00 -12.42 -3.69
N ALA A 239 -3.94 -13.70 -3.33
CA ALA A 239 -4.81 -14.72 -3.93
C ALA A 239 -6.29 -14.37 -3.72
N ARG A 240 -6.61 -13.78 -2.55
CA ARG A 240 -7.96 -13.36 -2.18
C ARG A 240 -8.52 -12.29 -3.11
N GLU A 241 -7.69 -11.36 -3.59
CA GLU A 241 -8.09 -10.30 -4.54
C GLU A 241 -8.36 -10.86 -5.92
N ARG A 242 -7.58 -11.86 -6.35
CA ARG A 242 -7.76 -12.50 -7.67
C ARG A 242 -8.99 -13.41 -7.71
N ASN A 243 -9.34 -14.03 -6.60
CA ASN A 243 -10.43 -14.99 -6.50
C ASN A 243 -11.71 -14.40 -5.88
N PHE A 244 -11.72 -13.12 -5.54
CA PHE A 244 -12.84 -12.44 -4.88
C PHE A 244 -13.30 -13.16 -3.59
N SER A 245 -12.36 -13.72 -2.84
CA SER A 245 -12.68 -14.51 -1.65
C SER A 245 -13.32 -13.63 -0.55
N PRO A 246 -14.31 -14.15 0.21
CA PRO A 246 -14.94 -13.40 1.29
C PRO A 246 -13.96 -13.03 2.41
N PRO A 247 -14.18 -11.93 3.16
CA PRO A 247 -13.30 -11.52 4.26
C PRO A 247 -13.02 -12.60 5.31
N HIS A 248 -14.00 -13.46 5.61
CA HIS A 248 -13.90 -14.48 6.65
C HIS A 248 -13.30 -15.81 6.19
N ASP A 249 -13.00 -15.96 4.89
CA ASP A 249 -12.35 -17.17 4.39
C ASP A 249 -10.85 -17.11 4.65
N LEU A 250 -10.45 -17.60 5.83
CA LEU A 250 -9.05 -17.72 6.25
C LEU A 250 -8.35 -18.93 5.62
N ASN A 251 -9.07 -19.82 4.94
CA ASN A 251 -8.52 -21.03 4.32
C ASN A 251 -8.04 -20.80 2.88
N HIS A 252 -8.40 -19.66 2.28
CA HIS A 252 -7.89 -19.25 0.99
C HIS A 252 -6.50 -18.62 1.17
N TYR A 253 -5.47 -19.47 1.13
CA TYR A 253 -4.06 -19.14 1.37
C TYR A 253 -3.58 -17.92 0.55
N ASP A 254 -2.87 -17.01 1.21
CA ASP A 254 -2.02 -15.98 0.59
C ASP A 254 -0.58 -16.49 0.36
#